data_AF-A0A3B8ZH11-F1
#
_entry.id   AF-A0A3B8ZH11-F1
#
_cell.length_a   1.000
_cell.length_b   1.000
_cell.length_c   1.000
_cell.angle_alpha   90.00
_cell.angle_beta   90.00
_cell.angle_gamma   90.00
#
_symmetry.space_group_name_H-M   'P 1'
#
loop_
_entity.id
_entity.type
_entity.pdbx_description
1 polymer ?
#
loop_
_entity_poly.entity_id
_entity_poly.type
_entity_poly.pdbx_seq_one_letter_code
_entity_poly.pdbx_strand_id
1 'polypeptide(L)'
;VVGSIIAIEAHFAGPITGASMNPARSFGPALIVGNFDSLWIYILAPIIGATLGGWLRLFVQAESASSVSQNPFENLEATKV
;
A
#
# COMPACT_ATOMS: atom_id res chain seq x y z
N VAL A 1 -10.46 8.45 -4.96
CA VAL A 1 -8.98 8.33 -5.03
C VAL A 1 -8.52 6.88 -5.15
N VAL A 2 -8.88 5.98 -4.22
CA VAL A 2 -8.43 4.56 -4.24
C VAL A 2 -8.75 3.85 -5.56
N GLY A 3 -9.97 3.95 -6.07
CA GLY A 3 -10.36 3.31 -7.33
C GLY A 3 -9.60 3.81 -8.56
N SER A 4 -9.18 5.08 -8.57
CA SER A 4 -8.38 5.66 -9.67
C SER A 4 -6.97 5.07 -9.70
N ILE A 5 -6.38 4.78 -8.54
CA ILE A 5 -5.07 4.12 -8.44
C ILE A 5 -5.16 2.69 -8.99
N ILE A 6 -6.20 1.95 -8.62
CA ILE A 6 -6.44 0.59 -9.12
C ILE A 6 -6.66 0.59 -10.64
N ALA A 7 -7.38 1.59 -11.18
CA ALA A 7 -7.60 1.70 -12.62
C ALA A 7 -6.31 1.98 -13.42
N ILE A 8 -5.42 2.81 -12.89
CA ILE A 8 -4.11 3.09 -13.51
C ILE A 8 -3.24 1.83 -13.46
N GLU A 9 -3.19 1.15 -12.32
CA GLU A 9 -2.45 -0.12 -12.19
C GLU A 9 -2.98 -1.17 -13.16
N ALA A 10 -4.30 -1.33 -13.29
CA ALA A 10 -4.90 -2.25 -14.24
C ALA A 10 -4.56 -1.93 -15.70
N HIS A 11 -4.39 -0.65 -16.05
CA HIS A 11 -4.03 -0.26 -17.41
C HIS A 11 -2.59 -0.68 -17.77
N PHE A 12 -1.64 -0.55 -16.84
CA PHE A 12 -0.24 -0.88 -17.08
C PHE A 12 0.11 -2.34 -16.78
N ALA A 13 -0.39 -2.88 -15.66
CA ALA A 13 -0.11 -4.24 -15.20
C ALA A 13 -1.09 -5.29 -15.76
N GLY A 14 -2.24 -4.87 -16.28
CA GLY A 14 -3.25 -5.74 -16.89
C GLY A 14 -2.69 -6.69 -17.96
N PRO A 15 -1.98 -6.22 -19.00
CA PRO A 15 -1.43 -7.09 -20.03
C PRO A 15 -0.23 -7.93 -19.59
N ILE A 16 0.38 -7.63 -18.42
CA ILE A 16 1.56 -8.35 -17.92
C ILE A 16 1.15 -9.46 -16.95
N THR A 17 0.28 -9.15 -15.98
CA THR A 17 -0.11 -10.05 -14.87
C THR A 17 -1.61 -10.03 -14.55
N GLY A 18 -2.44 -9.37 -15.36
CA GLY A 18 -3.87 -9.25 -15.07
C GLY A 18 -4.20 -8.40 -13.84
N ALA A 19 -3.22 -7.64 -13.32
CA ALA A 19 -3.38 -6.58 -12.32
C ALA A 19 -4.11 -7.02 -11.03
N SER A 20 -3.74 -8.18 -10.49
CA SER A 20 -4.59 -8.81 -9.48
C SER A 20 -4.50 -8.16 -8.10
N MET A 21 -3.38 -7.51 -7.73
CA MET A 21 -3.05 -6.82 -6.45
C MET A 21 -3.49 -7.47 -5.12
N ASN A 22 -4.19 -8.59 -5.16
CA ASN A 22 -4.94 -9.18 -4.07
C ASN A 22 -4.79 -10.71 -4.17
N PRO A 23 -4.08 -11.32 -3.22
CA PRO A 23 -3.87 -12.77 -3.19
C PRO A 23 -5.18 -13.56 -3.25
N ALA A 24 -6.24 -13.11 -2.55
CA ALA A 24 -7.53 -13.80 -2.52
C ALA A 24 -8.25 -13.76 -3.87
N ARG A 25 -8.08 -12.68 -4.64
CA ARG A 25 -8.60 -12.57 -6.01
C ARG A 25 -7.89 -13.53 -6.96
N SER A 26 -6.58 -13.69 -6.84
CA SER A 26 -5.79 -14.63 -7.67
C SER A 26 -6.01 -16.08 -7.27
N PHE A 27 -6.25 -16.36 -5.99
CA PHE A 27 -6.36 -17.72 -5.46
C PHE A 27 -7.61 -18.46 -5.94
N GLY A 28 -8.77 -17.79 -6.00
CA GLY A 28 -10.04 -18.41 -6.41
C GLY A 28 -9.99 -19.06 -7.80
N PRO A 29 -9.59 -18.34 -8.87
CA PRO A 29 -9.41 -18.91 -10.20
C PRO A 29 -8.31 -19.97 -10.26
N ALA A 30 -7.19 -19.76 -9.55
CA ALA A 30 -6.08 -20.72 -9.51
C ALA A 30 -6.51 -22.08 -8.92
N LEU A 31 -7.36 -22.07 -7.90
CA LEU A 31 -7.91 -23.28 -7.29
C LEU A 31 -8.86 -24.04 -8.25
N ILE A 32 -9.69 -23.31 -9.01
CA ILE A 32 -10.67 -23.89 -9.93
C ILE A 32 -9.99 -24.43 -11.20
N VAL A 33 -9.01 -23.71 -11.74
CA VAL A 33 -8.26 -24.08 -12.95
C VAL A 33 -7.10 -25.04 -12.64
N GLY A 34 -6.67 -25.13 -11.39
CA GLY A 34 -5.55 -25.98 -10.95
C GLY A 34 -4.17 -25.44 -11.33
N ASN A 35 -4.06 -24.16 -11.71
CA ASN A 35 -2.80 -23.54 -12.11
C ASN A 35 -2.28 -22.62 -11.00
N PHE A 36 -1.18 -23.01 -10.38
CA PHE A 36 -0.55 -22.30 -9.26
C PHE A 36 0.80 -21.66 -9.61
N ASP A 37 1.27 -21.80 -10.85
CA ASP A 37 2.65 -21.43 -11.25
C ASP A 37 2.96 -19.95 -11.01
N SER A 38 1.96 -19.09 -11.11
CA SER A 38 2.10 -17.65 -10.89
C SER A 38 1.56 -17.17 -9.55
N LEU A 39 1.03 -18.03 -8.68
CA LEU A 39 0.38 -17.60 -7.44
C LEU A 39 1.35 -16.93 -6.47
N TRP A 40 2.61 -17.38 -6.46
CA TRP A 40 3.65 -16.88 -5.55
C TRP A 40 3.93 -15.38 -5.74
N ILE A 41 3.92 -14.88 -6.99
CA ILE A 41 4.17 -13.46 -7.27
C ILE A 41 3.02 -12.57 -6.79
N TYR A 42 1.77 -13.07 -6.87
CA TYR A 42 0.60 -12.37 -6.34
C TYR A 42 0.48 -12.39 -4.83
N ILE A 43 1.31 -13.17 -4.12
CA ILE A 43 1.39 -13.17 -2.66
C ILE A 43 2.56 -12.28 -2.22
N LEU A 44 3.76 -12.52 -2.74
CA LEU A 44 4.95 -11.80 -2.30
C LEU A 44 4.94 -10.33 -2.70
N ALA A 45 4.53 -10.00 -3.93
CA ALA A 45 4.59 -8.62 -4.41
C ALA A 45 3.66 -7.67 -3.62
N PRO A 46 2.38 -8.01 -3.32
CA PRO A 46 1.53 -7.15 -2.51
C PRO A 46 2.01 -6.97 -1.07
N ILE A 47 2.54 -8.02 -0.44
CA ILE A 47 3.05 -7.93 0.94
C ILE A 47 4.24 -6.98 1.02
N ILE A 48 5.18 -7.10 0.09
CA ILE A 48 6.36 -6.23 0.04
C ILE A 48 5.93 -4.78 -0.23
N GLY A 49 5.04 -4.56 -1.22
CA GLY A 49 4.54 -3.23 -1.55
C GLY A 49 3.80 -2.56 -0.39
N ALA A 50 2.93 -3.30 0.31
CA ALA A 50 2.21 -2.78 1.47
C ALA A 50 3.16 -2.45 2.65
N THR A 51 4.15 -3.31 2.90
CA THR A 51 5.13 -3.10 3.97
C THR A 51 5.96 -1.86 3.71
N LEU A 52 6.51 -1.71 2.49
CA LEU A 52 7.31 -0.55 2.11
C LEU A 52 6.49 0.75 2.13
N GLY A 53 5.26 0.71 1.62
CA GLY A 53 4.36 1.86 1.66
C GLY A 53 4.00 2.30 3.08
N GLY A 54 3.73 1.33 3.96
CA GLY A 54 3.50 1.60 5.38
C GLY A 54 4.72 2.20 6.06
N TRP A 55 5.91 1.67 5.79
CA TRP A 55 7.17 2.19 6.32
C TRP A 55 7.46 3.61 5.87
N LEU A 56 7.29 3.89 4.57
CA LEU A 56 7.45 5.24 4.03
C LEU A 56 6.48 6.23 4.69
N ARG A 57 5.23 5.83 4.89
CA ARG A 57 4.23 6.66 5.58
C ARG A 57 4.66 6.97 7.03
N LEU A 58 5.22 6.00 7.74
CA LEU A 58 5.73 6.22 9.09
C LEU A 58 6.94 7.16 9.08
N PHE A 59 7.86 6.98 8.14
CA PHE A 59 9.04 7.83 7.99
C PHE A 59 8.66 9.30 7.71
N VAL A 60 7.75 9.54 6.77
CA VAL A 60 7.27 10.90 6.45
C VAL A 60 6.55 11.54 7.64
N GLN A 61 5.72 10.79 8.37
CA GLN A 61 5.03 11.32 9.56
C GLN A 61 5.99 11.61 10.71
N ALA A 62 7.10 10.87 10.83
CA ALA A 62 8.10 11.13 11.87
C ALA A 62 8.79 12.50 11.68
N GLU A 63 8.99 12.94 10.44
CA GLU A 63 9.55 14.26 10.13
C GLU A 63 8.55 15.40 10.35
N SER A 64 7.26 15.15 10.11
CA SER A 64 6.19 16.07 10.50
C SER A 64 6.06 16.19 12.02
N ALA A 65 6.22 15.09 12.77
CA ALA A 65 6.11 15.11 14.23
C ALA A 65 7.30 15.84 14.91
N SER A 66 8.52 15.70 14.37
CA SER A 66 9.70 16.37 14.90
C SER A 66 9.65 17.89 14.67
N SER A 67 9.17 18.33 13.52
CA SER A 67 9.00 19.76 13.20
C SER A 67 7.89 20.43 14.02
N VAL A 68 6.77 19.74 14.25
CA VAL A 68 5.67 20.26 15.10
C VAL A 68 6.10 20.37 16.56
N SER A 69 6.82 19.37 17.10
CA SER A 69 7.31 19.40 18.48
C SER A 69 8.27 20.57 18.77
N GLN A 70 9.05 21.00 17.77
CA GLN A 70 9.97 22.13 17.90
C GLN A 70 9.32 23.50 17.72
N ASN A 71 8.07 23.58 17.23
CA ASN A 71 7.35 24.84 17.08
C ASN A 71 6.82 25.34 18.44
N PRO A 72 7.37 26.43 19.02
CA PRO A 72 7.00 26.88 20.35
C PRO A 72 5.54 27.36 20.45
N PHE A 73 4.99 27.86 19.34
CA PHE A 73 3.64 28.41 19.28
C PHE A 73 2.55 27.32 19.39
N GLU A 74 2.80 26.12 18.86
CA GLU A 74 1.82 25.02 18.85
C GLU A 74 1.73 24.33 20.24
N ASN A 75 2.87 24.21 20.92
CA ASN A 75 2.93 23.72 22.31
C ASN A 75 2.15 24.64 23.28
N LEU A 76 2.05 25.94 22.98
CA LEU A 76 1.29 26.90 23.79
C LEU A 76 -0.24 26.78 23.59
N GLU A 77 -0.68 26.32 22.42
CA GLU A 77 -2.10 26.04 22.16
C GLU A 77 -2.51 24.68 22.74
N ALA A 78 -1.65 23.67 22.64
CA ALA A 78 -1.88 22.35 23.23
C ALA A 78 -1.89 22.34 24.78
N THR A 79 -1.28 23.34 25.42
CA THR A 79 -1.24 23.49 26.89
C THR A 79 -2.41 24.33 27.41
N LYS A 80 -3.18 25.00 26.54
CA LYS A 80 -4.31 25.87 26.92
C LYS A 80 -5.67 25.14 27.04
N VAL A 81 -5.70 23.81 26.92
CA VAL A 81 -6.89 22.96 27.10
C VAL A 81 -6.99 22.40 28.51
#